data_AF-A0A1Q7C2J9-F1
#
_entry.id   AF-A0A1Q7C2J9-F1
#
_cell.length_a   1.000
_cell.length_b   1.000
_cell.length_c   1.000
_cell.angle_alpha   90.00
_cell.angle_beta   90.00
_cell.angle_gamma   90.00
#
_symmetry.space_group_name_H-M   'P 1'
#
loop_
_entity.id
_entity.type
_entity.pdbx_description
1 polymer ?
#
loop_
_entity_poly.entity_id
_entity_poly.type
_entity_poly.pdbx_seq_one_letter_code
_entity_poly.pdbx_strand_id
1 'polypeptide(L)'
;MSLSDLVLSLADNKQMLGLRYAEWATRAPSLEADIAAAAMGLDDLGHSRVLYGCLEPLGVDPRGPERESDPASLRNLAYFDDPWTEWSQFVAANAILDTAFTVMIEACVGGSVEVLQQRLRKMLLEERYHFLHGRSWLRSGIDSEPLQRAWREAIEWFGPPDGESAKLHREGKLSLGPAELRARLEERLEMKAPPVTSDWKGWDPIRRRARPGSIDAHTFGMLRGLEEKKYAPPTAKQAAPRA
;
A
#
# COMPACT_ATOMS: atom_id res chain seq x y z
N MET A 1 -2.00 -16.26 9.80
CA MET A 1 -1.26 -15.12 9.26
C MET A 1 -0.24 -14.68 10.32
N SER A 2 0.96 -14.30 9.88
CA SER A 2 2.13 -13.95 10.68
C SER A 2 2.52 -12.47 10.49
N LEU A 3 3.49 -11.99 11.27
CA LEU A 3 4.06 -10.65 11.06
C LEU A 3 4.64 -10.48 9.64
N SER A 4 5.31 -11.50 9.10
CA SER A 4 5.83 -11.45 7.71
C SER A 4 4.71 -11.28 6.70
N ASP A 5 3.55 -11.89 6.94
CA ASP A 5 2.39 -11.74 6.05
C ASP A 5 1.84 -10.30 6.07
N LEU A 6 1.85 -9.65 7.25
CA LEU A 6 1.43 -8.25 7.41
C LEU A 6 2.40 -7.31 6.70
N VAL A 7 3.70 -7.53 6.89
CA VAL A 7 4.76 -6.74 6.22
C VAL A 7 4.69 -6.93 4.71
N LEU A 8 4.39 -8.14 4.21
CA LEU A 8 4.18 -8.37 2.78
C LEU A 8 2.95 -7.61 2.27
N SER A 9 1.81 -7.65 2.99
CA SER A 9 0.64 -6.86 2.60
C SER A 9 0.93 -5.35 2.58
N LEU A 10 1.67 -4.84 3.55
CA LEU A 10 2.11 -3.45 3.57
C LEU A 10 3.05 -3.12 2.39
N ALA A 11 3.98 -4.02 2.05
CA ALA A 11 4.88 -3.86 0.90
C ALA A 11 4.10 -3.81 -0.43
N ASP A 12 3.16 -4.73 -0.62
CA ASP A 12 2.33 -4.81 -1.83
C ASP A 12 1.45 -3.57 -1.96
N ASN A 13 0.85 -3.09 -0.86
CA ASN A 13 0.07 -1.85 -0.87
C ASN A 13 0.93 -0.62 -1.17
N LYS A 14 2.12 -0.49 -0.59
CA LYS A 14 3.05 0.60 -0.91
C LYS A 14 3.52 0.54 -2.38
N GLN A 15 3.75 -0.65 -2.92
CA GLN A 15 4.11 -0.80 -4.34
C GLN A 15 2.95 -0.34 -5.24
N MET A 16 1.72 -0.74 -4.92
CA MET A 16 0.54 -0.32 -5.65
C MET A 16 0.28 1.18 -5.56
N LEU A 17 0.47 1.75 -4.37
CA LEU A 17 0.32 3.18 -4.15
C LEU A 17 1.34 3.98 -4.98
N GLY A 18 2.59 3.53 -4.99
CA GLY A 18 3.65 4.12 -5.81
C GLY A 18 3.33 4.09 -7.31
N LEU A 19 2.80 2.96 -7.80
CA LEU A 19 2.36 2.85 -9.19
C LEU A 19 1.18 3.79 -9.50
N ARG A 20 0.14 3.80 -8.65
CA ARG A 20 -1.03 4.65 -8.87
C ARG A 20 -0.68 6.14 -8.78
N TYR A 21 0.24 6.54 -7.91
CA TYR A 21 0.74 7.92 -7.91
C TYR A 21 1.50 8.26 -9.20
N ALA A 22 2.35 7.35 -9.69
CA ALA A 22 3.09 7.57 -10.93
C ALA A 22 2.17 7.73 -12.16
N GLU A 23 1.03 7.02 -12.21
CA GLU A 23 0.01 7.18 -13.27
C GLU A 23 -0.55 8.62 -13.34
N TRP A 24 -0.51 9.34 -12.22
CA TRP A 24 -1.01 10.72 -12.09
C TRP A 24 0.06 11.80 -12.25
N ALA A 25 1.32 11.43 -12.53
CA ALA A 25 2.44 12.37 -12.68
C ALA A 25 2.31 13.33 -13.90
N THR A 26 1.30 13.15 -14.75
CA THR A 26 1.03 14.00 -15.94
C THR A 26 -0.46 14.24 -16.16
N ARG A 27 -1.28 13.97 -15.15
CA ARG A 27 -2.76 13.96 -15.22
C ARG A 27 -3.42 14.68 -14.05
N ALA A 28 -2.62 15.14 -13.09
CA ALA A 28 -3.11 15.84 -11.92
C ALA A 28 -3.72 17.20 -12.31
N PRO A 29 -4.54 17.83 -11.46
CA PRO A 29 -5.23 19.08 -11.79
C PRO A 29 -4.31 20.31 -11.93
N SER A 30 -3.03 20.18 -11.59
CA SER A 30 -2.03 21.25 -11.68
C SER A 30 -0.62 20.66 -11.82
N LEU A 31 0.31 21.45 -12.34
CA LEU A 31 1.72 21.03 -12.50
C LEU A 31 2.36 20.71 -11.13
N GLU A 32 2.02 21.46 -10.10
CA GLU A 32 2.49 21.21 -8.74
C GLU A 32 1.98 19.86 -8.21
N ALA A 33 0.73 19.51 -8.53
CA ALA A 33 0.16 18.22 -8.17
C ALA A 33 0.78 17.07 -8.99
N ASP A 34 1.13 17.28 -10.26
CA ASP A 34 1.88 16.32 -11.08
C ASP A 34 3.25 16.02 -10.47
N ILE A 35 3.99 17.07 -10.06
CA ILE A 35 5.29 16.94 -9.40
C ILE A 35 5.16 16.21 -8.06
N ALA A 36 4.14 16.53 -7.27
CA ALA A 36 3.88 15.86 -6.01
C ALA A 36 3.56 14.37 -6.22
N ALA A 37 2.71 14.04 -7.20
CA ALA A 37 2.37 12.66 -7.55
C ALA A 37 3.61 11.86 -7.98
N ALA A 38 4.48 12.44 -8.82
CA ALA A 38 5.73 11.81 -9.22
C ALA A 38 6.67 11.55 -8.04
N ALA A 39 6.82 12.53 -7.14
CA ALA A 39 7.69 12.43 -5.96
C ALA A 39 7.20 11.35 -4.99
N MET A 40 5.91 11.38 -4.61
CA MET A 40 5.32 10.36 -3.73
C MET A 40 5.36 8.97 -4.35
N GLY A 41 5.15 8.88 -5.68
CA GLY A 41 5.25 7.62 -6.42
C GLY A 41 6.64 6.99 -6.31
N LEU A 42 7.69 7.79 -6.45
CA LEU A 42 9.07 7.34 -6.30
C LEU A 42 9.36 6.88 -4.86
N ASP A 43 8.94 7.66 -3.87
CA ASP A 43 9.14 7.35 -2.45
C ASP A 43 8.46 6.02 -2.09
N ASP A 44 7.20 5.80 -2.49
CA ASP A 44 6.47 4.57 -2.18
C ASP A 44 6.99 3.32 -2.90
N LEU A 45 7.53 3.47 -4.11
CA LEU A 45 8.31 2.41 -4.76
C LEU A 45 9.64 2.13 -4.04
N GLY A 46 10.23 3.12 -3.36
CA GLY A 46 11.35 2.94 -2.45
C GLY A 46 10.94 2.20 -1.17
N HIS A 47 9.85 2.65 -0.54
CA HIS A 47 9.26 2.08 0.66
C HIS A 47 8.93 0.60 0.51
N SER A 48 8.28 0.22 -0.60
CA SER A 48 7.97 -1.19 -0.89
C SER A 48 9.22 -2.05 -0.98
N ARG A 49 10.31 -1.57 -1.60
CA ARG A 49 11.61 -2.30 -1.64
C ARG A 49 12.21 -2.48 -0.24
N VAL A 50 12.14 -1.46 0.62
CA VAL A 50 12.60 -1.56 2.01
C VAL A 50 11.79 -2.62 2.77
N LEU A 51 10.45 -2.60 2.62
CA LEU A 51 9.55 -3.56 3.25
C LEU A 51 9.77 -5.00 2.76
N TYR A 52 9.94 -5.21 1.45
CA TYR A 52 10.32 -6.53 0.90
C TYR A 52 11.65 -7.01 1.48
N GLY A 53 12.63 -6.11 1.62
CA GLY A 53 13.92 -6.42 2.24
C GLY A 53 13.83 -6.76 3.73
N CYS A 54 12.69 -6.52 4.40
CA CYS A 54 12.47 -6.93 5.78
C CYS A 54 11.97 -8.37 5.90
N LEU A 55 11.48 -9.00 4.82
CA LEU A 55 10.81 -10.32 4.91
C LEU A 55 11.76 -11.46 5.32
N GLU A 56 12.95 -11.53 4.74
CA GLU A 56 13.95 -12.56 5.08
C GLU A 56 14.36 -12.48 6.56
N PRO A 57 14.73 -11.32 7.14
CA PRO A 57 15.02 -11.20 8.56
C PRO A 57 13.88 -11.55 9.52
N LEU A 58 12.62 -11.56 9.05
CA LEU A 58 11.45 -11.95 9.85
C LEU A 58 11.23 -13.48 9.87
N GLY A 59 12.09 -14.24 9.18
CA GLY A 59 12.05 -15.70 9.12
C GLY A 59 11.62 -16.20 7.74
N VAL A 60 10.43 -16.79 7.65
CA VAL A 60 9.93 -17.33 6.38
C VAL A 60 9.38 -16.19 5.53
N ASP A 61 9.93 -16.04 4.33
CA ASP A 61 9.39 -15.18 3.29
C ASP A 61 8.04 -15.76 2.80
N PRO A 62 6.92 -15.04 2.97
CA PRO A 62 5.60 -15.55 2.60
C PRO A 62 5.32 -15.46 1.09
N ARG A 63 6.27 -14.99 0.28
CA ARG A 63 6.16 -14.95 -1.19
C ARG A 63 6.41 -16.35 -1.77
N GLY A 64 5.46 -16.84 -2.55
CA GLY A 64 5.59 -18.10 -3.30
C GLY A 64 5.89 -17.88 -4.80
N PRO A 65 6.18 -18.98 -5.53
CA PRO A 65 6.49 -18.93 -6.97
C PRO A 65 5.35 -18.42 -7.84
N GLU A 66 4.10 -18.49 -7.37
CA GLU A 66 2.91 -17.96 -8.02
C GLU A 66 2.95 -16.44 -8.22
N ARG A 67 3.82 -15.74 -7.49
CA ARG A 67 3.97 -14.28 -7.58
C ARG A 67 4.32 -13.78 -8.98
N GLU A 68 4.96 -14.63 -9.77
CA GLU A 68 5.33 -14.32 -11.16
C GLU A 68 4.24 -14.67 -12.18
N SER A 69 3.14 -15.33 -11.80
CA SER A 69 2.13 -15.81 -12.76
C SER A 69 0.69 -15.49 -12.37
N ASP A 70 0.42 -15.21 -11.10
CA ASP A 70 -0.92 -14.98 -10.56
C ASP A 70 -1.02 -13.59 -9.88
N PRO A 71 -1.80 -12.64 -10.43
CA PRO A 71 -2.02 -11.35 -9.79
C PRO A 71 -2.74 -11.46 -8.44
N ALA A 72 -3.47 -12.55 -8.16
CA ALA A 72 -4.15 -12.76 -6.88
C ALA A 72 -3.18 -13.10 -5.73
N SER A 73 -1.91 -13.38 -6.05
CA SER A 73 -0.84 -13.57 -5.06
C SER A 73 -0.41 -12.26 -4.37
N LEU A 74 -0.71 -11.10 -4.98
CA LEU A 74 -0.49 -9.80 -4.36
C LEU A 74 -1.54 -9.54 -3.27
N ARG A 75 -1.08 -8.92 -2.18
CA ARG A 75 -1.84 -8.70 -0.95
C ARG A 75 -2.24 -7.24 -0.78
N ASN A 76 -2.51 -6.58 -1.91
CA ASN A 76 -2.99 -5.20 -1.98
C ASN A 76 -4.49 -5.11 -1.71
N LEU A 77 -4.92 -3.93 -1.26
CA LEU A 77 -6.33 -3.58 -1.11
C LEU A 77 -7.05 -3.54 -2.45
N ALA A 78 -8.36 -3.77 -2.41
CA ALA A 78 -9.23 -3.74 -3.58
C ALA A 78 -9.31 -2.34 -4.20
N TYR A 79 -9.01 -1.30 -3.43
CA TYR A 79 -8.87 0.10 -3.88
C TYR A 79 -7.88 0.27 -5.02
N PHE A 80 -6.92 -0.65 -5.15
CA PHE A 80 -5.87 -0.61 -6.17
C PHE A 80 -6.10 -1.58 -7.33
N ASP A 81 -7.14 -2.42 -7.30
CA ASP A 81 -7.39 -3.43 -8.35
C ASP A 81 -7.54 -2.77 -9.72
N ASP A 82 -8.23 -1.63 -9.77
CA ASP A 82 -8.51 -0.85 -10.98
C ASP A 82 -7.73 0.47 -10.96
N PRO A 83 -7.30 0.98 -12.14
CA PRO A 83 -6.74 2.34 -12.26
C PRO A 83 -7.73 3.40 -11.79
N TRP A 84 -7.21 4.45 -11.16
CA TRP A 84 -8.03 5.59 -10.75
C TRP A 84 -8.36 6.47 -11.95
N THR A 85 -9.64 6.74 -12.14
CA THR A 85 -10.17 7.57 -13.24
C THR A 85 -10.38 9.02 -12.82
N GLU A 86 -10.42 9.29 -11.52
CA GLU A 86 -10.73 10.61 -10.96
C GLU A 86 -9.72 11.04 -9.89
N TRP A 87 -9.45 12.34 -9.81
CA TRP A 87 -8.50 12.91 -8.83
C TRP A 87 -8.97 12.71 -7.38
N SER A 88 -10.28 12.67 -7.15
CA SER A 88 -10.87 12.38 -5.84
C SER A 88 -10.44 11.00 -5.30
N GLN A 89 -10.22 10.01 -6.18
CA GLN A 89 -9.72 8.69 -5.79
C GLN A 89 -8.26 8.74 -5.34
N PHE A 90 -7.43 9.52 -6.04
CA PHE A 90 -6.05 9.80 -5.65
C PHE A 90 -6.00 10.46 -4.27
N VAL A 91 -6.78 11.54 -4.08
CA VAL A 91 -6.80 12.27 -2.81
C VAL A 91 -7.30 11.39 -1.67
N ALA A 92 -8.34 10.58 -1.88
CA ALA A 92 -8.84 9.66 -0.87
C ALA A 92 -7.80 8.60 -0.49
N ALA A 93 -7.07 8.03 -1.46
CA ALA A 93 -5.97 7.10 -1.17
C ALA A 93 -4.84 7.78 -0.40
N ASN A 94 -4.38 8.96 -0.84
CA ASN A 94 -3.29 9.68 -0.21
C ASN A 94 -3.65 10.19 1.20
N ALA A 95 -4.86 10.69 1.39
CA ALA A 95 -5.28 11.15 2.71
C ALA A 95 -5.53 9.98 3.67
N ILE A 96 -6.22 8.92 3.24
CA ILE A 96 -6.70 7.88 4.15
C ILE A 96 -5.83 6.63 4.14
N LEU A 97 -5.65 6.00 2.97
CA LEU A 97 -4.95 4.71 2.87
C LEU A 97 -3.46 4.88 3.17
N ASP A 98 -2.84 5.90 2.60
CA ASP A 98 -1.42 6.18 2.82
C ASP A 98 -1.16 6.45 4.31
N THR A 99 -1.96 7.34 4.93
CA THR A 99 -1.88 7.59 6.38
C THR A 99 -2.15 6.32 7.20
N ALA A 100 -3.07 5.44 6.79
CA ALA A 100 -3.30 4.17 7.47
C ALA A 100 -2.07 3.25 7.41
N PHE A 101 -1.39 3.20 6.27
CA PHE A 101 -0.12 2.50 6.12
C PHE A 101 0.98 3.14 6.98
N THR A 102 1.08 4.47 7.01
CA THR A 102 2.00 5.19 7.90
C THR A 102 1.75 4.82 9.36
N VAL A 103 0.48 4.77 9.80
CA VAL A 103 0.11 4.41 11.18
C VAL A 103 0.47 2.95 11.50
N MET A 104 0.37 2.03 10.55
CA MET A 104 0.89 0.67 10.73
C MET A 104 2.42 0.63 10.79
N ILE A 105 3.10 1.45 9.98
CA ILE A 105 4.57 1.59 10.05
C ILE A 105 4.99 2.11 11.44
N GLU A 106 4.28 3.10 11.98
CA GLU A 106 4.48 3.57 13.37
C GLU A 106 4.30 2.42 14.36
N ALA A 107 3.25 1.60 14.19
CA ALA A 107 2.99 0.47 15.06
C ALA A 107 4.13 -0.56 15.05
N CYS A 108 4.68 -0.85 13.86
CA CYS A 108 5.86 -1.70 13.67
C CYS A 108 7.12 -1.10 14.31
N VAL A 109 7.37 0.20 14.12
CA VAL A 109 8.53 0.90 14.69
C VAL A 109 8.45 1.01 16.21
N GLY A 110 7.25 1.14 16.78
CA GLY A 110 7.04 1.13 18.22
C GLY A 110 6.98 -0.26 18.86
N GLY A 111 6.84 -1.31 18.05
CA GLY A 111 6.81 -2.71 18.51
C GLY A 111 8.20 -3.24 18.86
N SER A 112 8.32 -4.53 19.20
CA SER A 112 9.55 -5.16 19.70
C SER A 112 10.48 -5.75 18.63
N VAL A 113 10.18 -5.58 17.35
CA VAL A 113 10.89 -6.27 16.25
C VAL A 113 11.98 -5.38 15.66
N GLU A 114 13.23 -5.63 16.06
CA GLU A 114 14.40 -4.75 15.78
C GLU A 114 14.59 -4.41 14.30
N VAL A 115 14.47 -5.38 13.39
CA VAL A 115 14.66 -5.11 11.95
C VAL A 115 13.65 -4.08 11.42
N LEU A 116 12.40 -4.12 11.90
CA LEU A 116 11.37 -3.17 11.51
C LEU A 116 11.62 -1.80 12.15
N GLN A 117 12.03 -1.77 13.42
CA GLN A 117 12.40 -0.52 14.09
C GLN A 117 13.54 0.21 13.36
N GLN A 118 14.55 -0.52 12.91
CA GLN A 118 15.72 0.06 12.26
C GLN A 118 15.41 0.52 10.83
N ARG A 119 14.76 -0.33 10.03
CA ARG A 119 14.59 -0.09 8.59
C ARG A 119 13.45 0.87 8.28
N LEU A 120 12.39 0.90 9.08
CA LEU A 120 11.19 1.68 8.77
C LEU A 120 11.20 3.11 9.35
N ARG A 121 12.14 3.45 10.25
CA ARG A 121 12.24 4.80 10.84
C ARG A 121 12.46 5.90 9.80
N LYS A 122 13.28 5.65 8.79
CA LYS A 122 13.55 6.63 7.73
C LYS A 122 12.30 6.90 6.90
N MET A 123 11.52 5.85 6.60
CA MET A 123 10.29 5.95 5.83
C MET A 123 9.31 6.93 6.47
N LEU A 124 9.17 6.91 7.80
CA LEU A 124 8.29 7.86 8.53
C LEU A 124 8.65 9.34 8.33
N LEU A 125 9.89 9.66 7.96
CA LEU A 125 10.28 11.04 7.65
C LEU A 125 9.78 11.47 6.27
N GLU A 126 9.84 10.57 5.30
CA GLU A 126 9.39 10.78 3.90
C GLU A 126 7.84 10.85 3.86
N GLU A 127 7.15 9.97 4.59
CA GLU A 127 5.68 9.93 4.75
C GLU A 127 5.06 11.23 5.29
N ARG A 128 5.85 12.05 6.01
CA ARG A 128 5.35 13.33 6.52
C ARG A 128 4.93 14.27 5.39
N TYR A 129 5.62 14.24 4.26
CA TYR A 129 5.25 15.03 3.09
C TYR A 129 3.92 14.53 2.49
N HIS A 130 3.77 13.22 2.35
CA HIS A 130 2.54 12.59 1.82
C HIS A 130 1.32 12.99 2.64
N PHE A 131 1.43 12.90 3.96
CA PHE A 131 0.37 13.30 4.89
C PHE A 131 -0.03 14.77 4.73
N LEU A 132 0.96 15.68 4.62
CA LEU A 132 0.68 17.11 4.44
C LEU A 132 -0.02 17.39 3.11
N HIS A 133 0.40 16.73 2.04
CA HIS A 133 -0.22 16.83 0.72
C HIS A 133 -1.68 16.34 0.76
N GLY A 134 -1.92 15.12 1.26
CA GLY A 134 -3.26 14.54 1.34
C GLY A 134 -4.21 15.35 2.22
N ARG A 135 -3.72 15.82 3.38
CA ARG A 135 -4.51 16.68 4.28
C ARG A 135 -4.86 18.03 3.65
N SER A 136 -3.95 18.61 2.86
CA SER A 136 -4.23 19.87 2.15
C SER A 136 -5.38 19.70 1.17
N TRP A 137 -5.36 18.63 0.36
CA TRP A 137 -6.43 18.35 -0.60
C TRP A 137 -7.76 17.97 0.08
N LEU A 138 -7.70 17.22 1.17
CA LEU A 138 -8.90 16.86 1.94
C LEU A 138 -9.64 18.10 2.46
N ARG A 139 -8.90 19.14 2.87
CA ARG A 139 -9.46 20.44 3.31
C ARG A 139 -10.11 21.23 2.19
N SER A 140 -9.67 21.04 0.94
CA SER A 140 -10.30 21.66 -0.24
C SER A 140 -11.65 21.00 -0.60
N GLY A 141 -11.94 19.83 -0.05
CA GLY A 141 -13.15 19.05 -0.32
C GLY A 141 -12.98 18.11 -1.52
N ILE A 142 -13.44 16.87 -1.36
CA ILE A 142 -13.52 15.85 -2.42
C ILE A 142 -14.83 15.08 -2.31
N ASP A 143 -15.16 14.34 -3.37
CA ASP A 143 -16.34 13.46 -3.38
C ASP A 143 -16.33 12.47 -2.23
N SER A 144 -17.50 12.25 -1.64
CA SER A 144 -17.64 11.42 -0.45
C SER A 144 -17.46 9.92 -0.73
N GLU A 145 -17.75 9.45 -1.95
CA GLU A 145 -17.72 8.03 -2.28
C GLU A 145 -16.28 7.45 -2.22
N PRO A 146 -15.28 8.00 -2.95
CA PRO A 146 -13.89 7.52 -2.83
C PRO A 146 -13.38 7.58 -1.40
N LEU A 147 -13.72 8.65 -0.66
CA LEU A 147 -13.33 8.84 0.72
C LEU A 147 -13.93 7.77 1.65
N GLN A 148 -15.23 7.50 1.54
CA GLN A 148 -15.91 6.46 2.33
C GLN A 148 -15.36 5.06 2.02
N ARG A 149 -15.06 4.78 0.76
CA ARG A 149 -14.43 3.53 0.34
C ARG A 149 -13.04 3.38 0.96
N ALA A 150 -12.20 4.42 0.89
CA ALA A 150 -10.86 4.41 1.48
C ALA A 150 -10.90 4.19 3.00
N TRP A 151 -11.82 4.84 3.73
CA TRP A 151 -12.00 4.61 5.16
C TRP A 151 -12.39 3.17 5.50
N ARG A 152 -13.32 2.60 4.74
CA ARG A 152 -13.75 1.21 4.92
C ARG A 152 -12.58 0.25 4.70
N GLU A 153 -11.89 0.38 3.57
CA GLU A 153 -10.78 -0.51 3.24
C GLU A 153 -9.60 -0.34 4.21
N ALA A 154 -9.31 0.87 4.72
CA ALA A 154 -8.31 1.06 5.77
C ALA A 154 -8.66 0.34 7.08
N ILE A 155 -9.91 0.44 7.53
CA ILE A 155 -10.39 -0.23 8.76
C ILE A 155 -10.38 -1.75 8.59
N GLU A 156 -10.85 -2.25 7.44
CA GLU A 156 -10.79 -3.68 7.11
C GLU A 156 -9.34 -4.17 7.01
N TRP A 157 -8.44 -3.33 6.51
CA TRP A 157 -7.02 -3.64 6.43
C TRP A 157 -6.34 -3.66 7.80
N PHE A 158 -6.79 -2.90 8.80
CA PHE A 158 -6.31 -3.08 10.19
C PHE A 158 -6.74 -4.42 10.80
N GLY A 159 -7.81 -5.03 10.25
CA GLY A 159 -8.28 -6.36 10.61
C GLY A 159 -9.26 -6.38 11.78
N PRO A 160 -9.78 -7.57 12.13
CA PRO A 160 -10.82 -7.69 13.15
C PRO A 160 -10.30 -7.34 14.55
N PRO A 161 -11.15 -6.85 15.48
CA PRO A 161 -10.75 -6.41 16.83
C PRO A 161 -10.00 -7.46 17.65
N ASP A 162 -10.31 -8.74 17.47
CA ASP A 162 -9.69 -9.90 18.11
C ASP A 162 -8.77 -10.70 17.16
N GLY A 163 -8.52 -10.15 15.98
CA GLY A 163 -7.77 -10.77 14.89
C GLY A 163 -6.26 -10.82 15.08
N GLU A 164 -5.58 -11.06 13.96
CA GLU A 164 -4.14 -11.28 13.93
C GLU A 164 -3.35 -10.05 14.40
N SER A 165 -3.72 -8.85 13.97
CA SER A 165 -3.03 -7.63 14.41
C SER A 165 -3.23 -7.36 15.91
N ALA A 166 -4.38 -7.75 16.47
CA ALA A 166 -4.60 -7.71 17.91
C ALA A 166 -3.71 -8.73 18.66
N LYS A 167 -3.50 -9.90 18.07
CA LYS A 167 -2.56 -10.90 18.59
C LYS A 167 -1.11 -10.39 18.54
N LEU A 168 -0.66 -9.85 17.40
CA LEU A 168 0.68 -9.25 17.29
C LEU A 168 0.90 -8.12 18.29
N HIS A 169 -0.14 -7.33 18.55
CA HIS A 169 -0.10 -6.29 19.57
C HIS A 169 0.08 -6.87 20.98
N ARG A 170 -0.71 -7.88 21.36
CA ARG A 170 -0.54 -8.58 22.66
C ARG A 170 0.83 -9.24 22.83
N GLU A 171 1.43 -9.70 21.74
CA GLU A 171 2.79 -10.25 21.71
C GLU A 171 3.89 -9.15 21.73
N GLY A 172 3.51 -7.87 21.72
CA GLY A 172 4.43 -6.72 21.70
C GLY A 172 5.10 -6.47 20.35
N LYS A 173 4.80 -7.27 19.31
CA LYS A 173 5.37 -7.11 17.96
C LYS A 173 4.86 -5.86 17.26
N LEU A 174 3.63 -5.44 17.57
CA LEU A 174 3.07 -4.14 17.20
C LEU A 174 2.79 -3.34 18.48
N SER A 175 3.09 -2.05 18.46
CA SER A 175 2.76 -1.16 19.59
C SER A 175 1.28 -0.77 19.65
N LEU A 176 0.53 -0.95 18.56
CA LEU A 176 -0.89 -0.61 18.44
C LEU A 176 -1.69 -1.82 17.95
N GLY A 177 -2.87 -2.06 18.55
CA GLY A 177 -3.85 -3.02 18.05
C GLY A 177 -4.84 -2.37 17.07
N PRO A 178 -5.80 -3.12 16.52
CA PRO A 178 -6.75 -2.60 15.52
C PRO A 178 -7.53 -1.35 15.95
N ALA A 179 -7.97 -1.31 17.21
CA ALA A 179 -8.71 -0.17 17.74
C ALA A 179 -7.80 1.06 17.89
N GLU A 180 -6.58 0.88 18.36
CA GLU A 180 -5.59 1.94 18.52
C GLU A 180 -5.09 2.47 17.17
N LEU A 181 -4.90 1.59 16.18
CA LEU A 181 -4.57 1.96 14.80
C LEU A 181 -5.66 2.86 14.20
N ARG A 182 -6.94 2.48 14.36
CA ARG A 182 -8.07 3.31 13.94
C ARG A 182 -8.09 4.66 14.68
N ALA A 183 -7.93 4.65 16.01
CA ALA A 183 -7.96 5.88 16.80
C ALA A 183 -6.81 6.83 16.39
N ARG A 184 -5.61 6.29 16.13
CA ARG A 184 -4.46 7.05 15.65
C ARG A 184 -4.70 7.61 14.24
N LEU A 185 -5.32 6.86 13.34
CA LEU A 185 -5.71 7.35 12.01
C LEU A 185 -6.69 8.53 12.12
N GLU A 186 -7.72 8.40 12.96
CA GLU A 186 -8.68 9.48 13.22
C GLU A 186 -8.01 10.73 13.83
N GLU A 187 -7.10 10.53 14.79
CA GLU A 187 -6.31 11.58 15.42
C GLU A 187 -5.46 12.33 14.40
N ARG A 188 -4.69 11.61 13.57
CA ARG A 188 -3.82 12.19 12.53
C ARG A 188 -4.61 13.04 11.56
N LEU A 189 -5.78 12.58 11.14
CA LEU A 189 -6.60 13.25 10.15
C LEU A 189 -7.51 14.34 10.74
N GLU A 190 -7.55 14.48 12.06
CA GLU A 190 -8.49 15.36 12.77
C GLU A 190 -9.95 15.10 12.33
N MET A 191 -10.26 13.83 12.01
CA MET A 191 -11.52 13.41 11.38
C MET A 191 -11.95 12.06 11.93
N LYS A 192 -13.25 11.93 12.27
CA LYS A 192 -13.82 10.64 12.65
C LYS A 192 -14.09 9.78 11.44
N ALA A 193 -13.73 8.50 11.53
CA ALA A 193 -14.09 7.53 10.52
C ALA A 193 -15.63 7.42 10.44
N PRO A 194 -16.22 7.29 9.25
CA PRO A 194 -17.63 6.98 9.12
C PRO A 194 -17.96 5.65 9.82
N PRO A 195 -19.23 5.40 10.17
CA PRO A 195 -19.64 4.08 10.64
C PRO A 195 -19.30 3.01 9.59
N VAL A 196 -18.40 2.09 9.95
CA VAL A 196 -18.01 0.96 9.11
C VAL A 196 -18.46 -0.33 9.80
N THR A 197 -19.29 -1.10 9.09
CA THR A 197 -19.65 -2.47 9.46
C THR A 197 -18.98 -3.40 8.46
N SER A 198 -18.09 -4.26 8.94
CA SER A 198 -17.33 -5.21 8.11
C SER A 198 -17.80 -6.63 8.37
N ASP A 199 -17.98 -7.40 7.28
CA ASP A 199 -18.24 -8.83 7.37
C ASP A 199 -16.92 -9.59 7.53
N TRP A 200 -16.53 -9.81 8.79
CA TRP A 200 -15.31 -10.55 9.11
C TRP A 200 -15.37 -12.03 8.73
N LYS A 201 -16.55 -12.58 8.42
CA LYS A 201 -16.68 -13.99 7.98
C LYS A 201 -16.22 -14.17 6.54
N GLY A 202 -16.49 -13.18 5.67
CA GLY A 202 -16.05 -13.15 4.27
C GLY A 202 -14.69 -12.47 4.06
N TRP A 203 -14.12 -11.86 5.09
CA TRP A 203 -12.85 -11.15 5.00
C TRP A 203 -11.67 -12.09 4.76
N ASP A 204 -10.84 -11.76 3.77
CA ASP A 204 -9.63 -12.50 3.45
C ASP A 204 -8.51 -12.10 4.42
N PRO A 205 -8.06 -12.98 5.34
CA PRO A 205 -7.06 -12.62 6.31
C PRO A 205 -5.66 -12.47 5.73
N ILE A 206 -5.37 -13.08 4.57
CA ILE A 206 -4.03 -13.03 3.97
C ILE A 206 -3.87 -11.72 3.20
N ARG A 207 -4.87 -11.35 2.39
CA ARG A 207 -4.87 -10.11 1.60
C ARG A 207 -5.46 -8.92 2.32
N ARG A 208 -6.07 -9.15 3.48
CA ARG A 208 -6.61 -8.15 4.40
C ARG A 208 -7.67 -7.25 3.76
N ARG A 209 -8.60 -7.87 3.01
CA ARG A 209 -9.66 -7.20 2.24
C ARG A 209 -10.96 -7.99 2.28
N ALA A 210 -12.11 -7.32 2.26
CA ALA A 210 -13.42 -7.98 2.21
C ALA A 210 -13.88 -8.31 0.77
N ARG A 211 -13.49 -7.49 -0.22
CA ARG A 211 -13.89 -7.68 -1.63
C ARG A 211 -12.97 -8.71 -2.30
N PRO A 212 -13.47 -9.73 -3.02
CA PRO A 212 -12.64 -10.59 -3.87
C PRO A 212 -12.10 -9.81 -5.08
N GLY A 213 -11.19 -10.41 -5.84
CA GLY A 213 -10.57 -9.80 -7.02
C GLY A 213 -9.04 -9.77 -6.96
N SER A 214 -8.44 -9.18 -7.97
CA SER A 214 -7.00 -8.91 -8.10
C SER A 214 -6.81 -7.74 -9.06
N ILE A 215 -5.59 -7.21 -9.12
CA ILE A 215 -5.23 -6.21 -10.13
C ILE A 215 -5.45 -6.73 -11.55
N ASP A 216 -5.76 -5.83 -12.47
CA ASP A 216 -5.92 -6.15 -13.89
C ASP A 216 -4.60 -6.63 -14.54
N ALA A 217 -4.72 -7.29 -15.69
CA ALA A 217 -3.58 -7.88 -16.39
C ALA A 217 -2.53 -6.85 -16.86
N HIS A 218 -2.97 -5.63 -17.22
CA HIS A 218 -2.06 -4.57 -17.65
C HIS A 218 -1.24 -4.07 -16.45
N THR A 219 -1.92 -3.78 -15.33
CA THR A 219 -1.28 -3.38 -14.08
C THR A 219 -0.27 -4.45 -13.61
N PHE A 220 -0.64 -5.73 -13.68
CA PHE A 220 0.26 -6.84 -13.35
C PHE A 220 1.44 -6.99 -14.33
N GLY A 221 1.25 -6.63 -15.60
CA GLY A 221 2.32 -6.55 -16.60
C GLY A 221 3.32 -5.43 -16.29
N MET A 222 2.84 -4.27 -15.86
CA MET A 222 3.68 -3.12 -15.51
C MET A 222 4.59 -3.42 -14.31
N LEU A 223 4.04 -4.01 -13.24
CA LEU A 223 4.81 -4.34 -12.04
C LEU A 223 5.97 -5.32 -12.30
N ARG A 224 5.85 -6.16 -13.34
CA ARG A 224 6.87 -7.15 -13.74
C ARG A 224 7.80 -6.65 -14.85
N GLY A 225 7.69 -5.38 -15.26
CA GLY A 225 8.46 -4.82 -16.38
C GLY A 225 8.15 -5.49 -17.73
N LEU A 226 7.07 -6.27 -17.83
CA LEU A 226 6.69 -6.95 -19.08
C LEU A 226 6.18 -5.96 -20.12
N GLU A 227 5.60 -4.85 -19.66
CA GLU A 227 5.15 -3.75 -20.50
C GLU A 227 6.31 -2.95 -21.11
N GLU A 228 7.52 -3.02 -20.55
CA GLU A 228 8.70 -2.32 -21.09
C GLU A 228 9.20 -2.96 -22.38
N LYS A 229 8.92 -4.27 -22.56
CA LYS A 229 9.36 -5.03 -23.75
C LYS A 229 8.88 -4.43 -25.06
N LYS A 230 7.75 -3.70 -25.06
CA LYS A 230 7.23 -3.02 -26.26
C LYS A 230 8.06 -1.82 -26.69
N TYR A 231 8.88 -1.27 -25.79
CA TYR A 231 9.79 -0.16 -26.05
C TYR A 231 11.25 -0.61 -26.26
N ALA A 232 11.56 -1.87 -25.93
CA ALA A 232 12.89 -2.42 -26.18
C ALA A 232 13.15 -2.57 -27.68
N PRO A 233 14.34 -2.18 -28.18
CA PRO A 233 14.69 -2.42 -29.58
C PRO A 233 14.66 -3.93 -29.86
N PRO A 234 14.29 -4.37 -31.08
CA PRO A 234 14.35 -5.78 -31.46
C PRO A 234 15.74 -6.32 -31.18
N THR A 235 15.86 -7.44 -30.46
CA THR A 235 17.15 -8.10 -30.22
C THR A 235 17.83 -8.33 -31.57
N ALA A 236 19.02 -7.75 -31.75
CA ALA A 236 19.83 -7.98 -32.94
C ALA A 236 20.01 -9.50 -33.08
N LYS A 237 19.55 -10.07 -34.21
CA LYS A 237 19.76 -11.48 -34.55
C LYS A 237 21.23 -11.79 -34.31
N GLN A 238 21.51 -12.75 -33.43
CA GLN A 238 22.86 -13.31 -33.28
C GLN A 238 23.39 -13.61 -34.69
N ALA A 239 24.42 -12.87 -35.09
CA ALA A 239 25.09 -13.13 -36.36
C ALA A 239 25.59 -14.57 -36.29
N ALA A 240 25.09 -15.41 -37.21
CA ALA A 240 25.62 -16.76 -37.38
C ALA A 240 27.14 -16.67 -37.56
N PRO A 241 27.93 -17.56 -36.92
CA PRO A 241 29.36 -17.57 -37.11
C PRO A 241 29.65 -17.74 -38.61
N ARG A 242 30.41 -16.80 -39.17
CA ARG A 242 30.92 -16.95 -40.54
C ARG A 242 31.77 -18.23 -40.58
N ALA A 243 31.37 -19.14 -41.46
CA ALA A 243 32.11 -20.36 -41.80
C ALA A 243 33.47 -20.04 -42.43
#